data_AF-F7XND3-F1
#
_entry.id   AF-F7XND3-F1
#
_cell.length_a   1.000
_cell.length_b   1.000
_cell.length_c   1.000
_cell.angle_alpha   90.00
_cell.angle_beta   90.00
_cell.angle_gamma   90.00
#
_symmetry.space_group_name_H-M   'P 1'
#
loop_
_entity.id
_entity.type
_entity.pdbx_description
1 polymer ?
#
loop_
_entity_poly.entity_id
_entity_poly.type
_entity_poly.pdbx_seq_one_letter_code
_entity_poly.pdbx_strand_id
1 'polypeptide(L)' 'MVAIIDPDKCNGYTLCADACPVDAITIREDDIAIVDPDICTDCGECVDACPVGAITIK' A
#
# COMPACT_ATOMS: atom_id res chain seq x y z
N MET A 1 -12.03 -7.69 0.87
CA MET A 1 -11.03 -7.57 -0.19
C MET A 1 -9.80 -7.00 0.52
N VAL A 2 -8.64 -6.85 -0.08
CA VAL A 2 -7.50 -6.19 0.57
C VAL A 2 -6.65 -5.49 -0.48
N ALA A 3 -6.01 -4.40 -0.11
CA ALA A 3 -4.95 -3.83 -0.93
C ALA A 3 -3.76 -4.80 -1.01
N ILE A 4 -3.31 -5.10 -2.23
CA ILE A 4 -2.16 -5.94 -2.54
C ILE A 4 -1.16 -5.10 -3.32
N ILE A 5 0.11 -5.20 -2.91
CA ILE A 5 1.22 -4.45 -3.47
C ILE A 5 2.06 -5.36 -4.37
N ASP A 6 2.34 -4.88 -5.58
CA ASP A 6 3.21 -5.52 -6.55
C ASP A 6 4.67 -5.13 -6.26
N PRO A 7 5.51 -6.04 -5.73
CA PRO A 7 6.88 -5.73 -5.34
C PRO A 7 7.77 -5.38 -6.54
N ASP A 8 7.44 -5.84 -7.76
CA ASP A 8 8.23 -5.54 -8.96
C ASP A 8 8.04 -4.10 -9.43
N LYS A 9 6.95 -3.44 -9.00
CA LYS A 9 6.63 -2.04 -9.31
C LYS A 9 6.82 -1.10 -8.14
N CYS A 10 6.83 -1.62 -6.91
CA CYS A 10 7.04 -0.83 -5.71
C CYS A 10 8.49 -0.32 -5.66
N ASN A 11 8.65 0.93 -5.23
CA ASN A 11 9.94 1.62 -5.23
C ASN A 11 10.23 2.35 -3.91
N GLY A 12 9.55 1.98 -2.82
CA GLY A 12 9.80 2.54 -1.48
C GLY A 12 9.17 3.88 -1.17
N TYR A 13 8.30 4.42 -2.02
CA TYR A 13 7.60 5.65 -1.67
C TYR A 13 6.65 5.45 -0.48
N THR A 14 6.69 6.38 0.46
CA THR A 14 5.88 6.36 1.69
C THR A 14 4.47 6.90 1.50
N LEU A 15 4.14 7.42 0.31
CA LEU A 15 2.86 8.06 -0.01
C LEU A 15 1.65 7.17 0.30
N CYS A 16 1.77 5.86 0.06
CA CYS A 16 0.70 4.92 0.35
C CYS A 16 0.47 4.74 1.86
N ALA A 17 1.54 4.77 2.67
CA ALA A 17 1.44 4.74 4.13
C ALA A 17 0.83 6.03 4.67
N ASP A 18 1.27 7.19 4.17
CA ASP A 18 0.74 8.50 4.58
C ASP A 18 -0.73 8.69 4.19
N ALA A 19 -1.17 8.08 3.09
CA ALA A 19 -2.56 8.11 2.63
C ALA A 19 -3.46 7.08 3.32
N CYS A 20 -2.92 6.17 4.14
CA CYS A 20 -3.73 5.13 4.77
C CYS A 20 -4.41 5.68 6.04
N PRO A 21 -5.75 5.85 6.09
CA PRO A 21 -6.42 6.45 7.24
C PRO A 21 -6.41 5.56 8.50
N VAL A 22 -6.03 4.29 8.34
CA VAL A 22 -6.01 3.27 9.39
C VAL A 22 -4.59 2.73 9.64
N ASP A 23 -3.57 3.36 9.05
CA ASP A 23 -2.16 2.97 9.20
C ASP A 23 -1.89 1.48 8.91
N ALA A 24 -2.64 0.88 7.97
CA ALA A 24 -2.50 -0.53 7.60
C ALA A 24 -1.27 -0.82 6.73
N ILE A 25 -0.45 0.18 6.37
CA ILE A 25 0.67 0.02 5.43
C ILE A 25 2.00 0.30 6.13
N THR A 26 2.94 -0.64 5.99
CA THR A 26 4.30 -0.54 6.53
C THR A 26 5.34 -0.69 5.42
N ILE A 27 6.41 0.11 5.45
CA ILE A 27 7.56 -0.06 4.55
C ILE A 27 8.56 -1.03 5.18
N ARG A 28 8.94 -2.07 4.46
CA ARG A 28 9.95 -3.05 4.89
C ARG A 28 11.38 -2.58 4.57
N GLU A 29 12.36 -3.31 5.08
CA GLU A 29 13.79 -3.03 4.88
C GLU A 29 14.25 -3.14 3.42
N ASP A 30 13.48 -3.81 2.55
CA ASP A 30 13.71 -3.94 1.12
C ASP A 30 13.03 -2.82 0.30
N ASP A 31 12.59 -1.75 0.96
CA ASP A 31 11.83 -0.64 0.36
C ASP A 31 10.50 -1.10 -0.27
N ILE A 32 9.98 -2.28 0.13
CA ILE A 32 8.68 -2.76 -0.32
C ILE A 32 7.63 -2.45 0.74
N ALA A 33 6.57 -1.76 0.30
CA ALA A 33 5.39 -1.54 1.13
C ALA A 33 4.59 -2.84 1.28
N ILE A 34 4.11 -3.11 2.50
CA ILE A 34 3.21 -4.22 2.81
C ILE A 34 1.93 -3.72 3.47
N VAL A 35 0.83 -4.43 3.23
CA VAL A 35 -0.48 -4.14 3.80
C VAL A 35 -0.80 -5.18 4.87
N ASP A 36 -1.27 -4.74 6.03
CA ASP A 36 -1.86 -5.57 7.06
C ASP A 36 -3.33 -5.87 6.69
N PRO A 37 -3.68 -7.13 6.34
CA PRO A 37 -5.02 -7.50 5.95
C PRO A 37 -6.04 -7.45 7.09
N ASP A 38 -5.59 -7.50 8.35
CA ASP A 38 -6.49 -7.47 9.51
C ASP A 38 -6.96 -6.03 9.82
N ILE A 39 -6.19 -5.04 9.37
CA ILE A 39 -6.47 -3.60 9.58
C ILE A 39 -7.06 -2.95 8.32
N CYS A 40 -6.67 -3.42 7.13
CA CYS A 40 -7.09 -2.85 5.86
C CYS A 40 -8.61 -2.86 5.69
N THR A 41 -9.17 -1.71 5.30
CA THR A 41 -10.62 -1.50 5.15
C THR A 41 -11.09 -1.40 3.70
N ASP A 42 -10.22 -1.67 2.73
CA ASP A 42 -10.52 -1.55 1.29
C ASP A 42 -10.94 -0.14 0.83
N CYS A 43 -10.55 0.91 1.57
CA CYS A 43 -10.93 2.30 1.25
C CYS A 43 -10.38 2.79 -0.11
N GLY A 44 -9.24 2.24 -0.54
CA GLY A 44 -8.63 2.52 -1.85
C GLY A 44 -7.75 3.77 -1.94
N GLU A 45 -7.59 4.55 -0.87
CA GLU A 45 -6.77 5.77 -0.90
C GLU A 45 -5.30 5.49 -1.28
N CYS A 46 -4.75 4.35 -0.86
CA CYS A 46 -3.39 3.94 -1.22
C CYS A 46 -3.20 3.71 -2.72
N VAL A 47 -4.25 3.31 -3.45
CA VAL A 47 -4.19 3.09 -4.90
C VAL A 47 -4.04 4.42 -5.62
N ASP A 48 -4.84 5.42 -5.25
CA ASP A 48 -4.79 6.76 -5.82
C ASP A 48 -3.49 7.49 -5.47
N ALA A 49 -2.96 7.25 -4.27
CA ALA A 49 -1.70 7.83 -3.80
C ALA A 49 -0.46 7.23 -4.49
N CYS A 50 -0.55 6.04 -5.09
CA CYS A 50 0.60 5.35 -5.67
C CYS A 50 0.89 5.85 -7.10
N PRO A 51 1.97 6.62 -7.33
CA PRO A 51 2.24 7.23 -8.64
C PRO A 51 2.65 6.21 -9.72
N VAL A 52 3.14 5.04 -9.29
CA VAL A 52 3.59 3.96 -10.16
C VAL A 52 2.52 2.88 -10.39
N GLY A 53 1.35 3.00 -9.74
CA GLY A 53 0.27 2.04 -9.87
C GLY A 53 0.66 0.63 -9.42
N ALA A 54 1.46 0.51 -8.35
CA ALA A 54 1.89 -0.77 -7.79
C ALA A 54 0.83 -1.43 -6.90
N ILE A 55 -0.26 -0.73 -6.56
CA ILE A 55 -1.26 -1.21 -5.59
C ILE A 55 -2.57 -1.53 -6.29
N THR A 56 -3.17 -2.67 -5.95
CA THR A 56 -4.47 -3.13 -6.45
C THR A 56 -5.32 -3.67 -5.31
N ILE A 57 -6.65 -3.51 -5.38
CA ILE A 57 -7.58 -4.08 -4.38
C ILE A 57 -8.12 -5.40 -4.92
N LYS A 58 -8.06 -6.48 -4.14
CA LYS A 58 -8.58 -7.82 -4.52
C LYS A 58 -9.37 -8.52 -3.44
#